data_AF-A0A1F5AXQ4-F1
#
_entry.id   AF-A0A1F5AXQ4-F1
#
_cell.length_a   1.000
_cell.length_b   1.000
_cell.length_c   1.000
_cell.angle_alpha   90.00
_cell.angle_beta   90.00
_cell.angle_gamma   90.00
#
_symmetry.space_group_name_H-M   'P 1'
#
loop_
_entity.id
_entity.type
_entity.pdbx_description
1 polymer ?
#
loop_
_entity_poly.entity_id
_entity_poly.type
_entity_poly.pdbx_seq_one_letter_code
_entity_poly.pdbx_strand_id
1 'polypeptide(L)'
;MLEIITENHLITEAAVVVLIAAGIVTIARRRGGNAVHWGAVAGVGYILLRGLIIALGLFKGTAYEEGPVNFGRLAVQAIWLAGVALSARFILGRGQAAGEPWFCPGCNTLNTSDASHCEACGRGHTEPTDSPAGRG
;
A
#
# COMPACT_ATOMS: atom_id res chain seq x y z
N MET A 1 29.29 20.79 -5.64
CA MET A 1 29.42 19.43 -5.06
C MET A 1 28.26 19.12 -4.11
N LEU A 2 27.87 20.03 -3.20
CA LEU A 2 26.71 19.84 -2.31
C LEU A 2 25.37 19.63 -3.05
N GLU A 3 25.14 20.37 -4.14
CA GLU A 3 23.89 20.27 -4.94
C GLU A 3 23.66 18.90 -5.59
N ILE A 4 24.75 18.22 -6.01
CA ILE A 4 24.67 16.89 -6.64
C ILE A 4 24.28 15.84 -5.59
N ILE A 5 24.69 16.01 -4.34
CA ILE A 5 24.40 15.06 -3.25
C ILE A 5 22.93 15.17 -2.81
N THR A 6 22.40 16.39 -2.72
CA THR A 6 21.01 16.62 -2.32
C THR A 6 20.01 16.13 -3.38
N GLU A 7 20.34 16.29 -4.66
CA GLU A 7 19.51 15.80 -5.77
C GLU A 7 19.40 14.26 -5.78
N ASN A 8 20.53 13.57 -5.63
CA ASN A 8 20.57 12.10 -5.59
C ASN A 8 19.77 11.51 -4.41
N HIS A 9 19.81 12.17 -3.25
CA HIS A 9 19.05 11.73 -2.08
C HIS A 9 17.53 11.86 -2.32
N LEU A 10 17.08 12.97 -2.89
CA LEU A 10 15.66 13.19 -3.18
C LEU A 10 15.13 12.18 -4.20
N ILE A 11 15.90 11.91 -5.26
CA ILE A 11 15.53 10.91 -6.28
C ILE A 11 15.43 9.52 -5.67
N THR A 12 16.40 9.13 -4.83
CA THR A 12 16.41 7.82 -4.16
C THR A 12 15.20 7.66 -3.25
N GLU A 13 14.88 8.67 -2.45
CA GLU A 13 13.73 8.67 -1.54
C GLU A 13 12.41 8.57 -2.33
N ALA A 14 12.26 9.38 -3.39
CA ALA A 14 11.08 9.33 -4.26
C ALA A 14 10.90 7.95 -4.91
N ALA A 15 11.99 7.35 -5.41
CA ALA A 15 11.96 6.02 -5.98
C ALA A 15 11.51 4.95 -4.97
N VAL A 16 12.02 5.00 -3.73
CA VAL A 16 11.62 4.08 -2.66
C VAL A 16 10.13 4.23 -2.34
N VAL A 17 9.62 5.45 -2.22
CA VAL A 17 8.19 5.71 -1.95
C VAL A 17 7.31 5.19 -3.09
N VAL A 18 7.71 5.40 -4.35
CA VAL A 18 6.99 4.89 -5.52
C VAL A 18 6.93 3.36 -5.52
N LEU A 19 8.04 2.68 -5.21
CA LEU A 19 8.08 1.22 -5.11
C LEU A 19 7.17 0.70 -3.99
N ILE A 20 7.19 1.34 -2.82
CA ILE A 20 6.30 0.97 -1.69
C ILE A 20 4.84 1.20 -2.07
N ALA A 21 4.51 2.34 -2.67
CA ALA A 21 3.15 2.65 -3.12
C ALA A 21 2.66 1.64 -4.17
N ALA A 22 3.51 1.23 -5.12
CA ALA A 22 3.20 0.18 -6.09
C ALA A 22 2.91 -1.17 -5.41
N GLY A 23 3.69 -1.51 -4.37
CA GLY A 23 3.42 -2.68 -3.53
C GLY A 23 2.06 -2.62 -2.83
N ILE A 24 1.73 -1.48 -2.21
CA ILE A 24 0.43 -1.25 -1.56
C ILE A 24 -0.71 -1.38 -2.57
N VAL A 25 -0.58 -0.77 -3.75
CA VAL A 25 -1.56 -0.86 -4.84
C VAL A 25 -1.77 -2.31 -5.28
N THR A 26 -0.69 -3.08 -5.41
CA THR A 26 -0.74 -4.49 -5.78
C THR A 26 -1.49 -5.32 -4.73
N ILE A 27 -1.19 -5.12 -3.44
CA ILE A 27 -1.91 -5.77 -2.33
C ILE A 27 -3.39 -5.39 -2.35
N ALA A 28 -3.70 -4.11 -2.54
CA ALA A 28 -5.07 -3.61 -2.55
C ALA A 28 -5.87 -4.23 -3.71
N ARG A 29 -5.31 -4.29 -4.93
CA ARG A 29 -5.95 -4.91 -6.09
C ARG A 29 -6.27 -6.38 -5.87
N ARG A 30 -5.32 -7.16 -5.34
CA ARG A 30 -5.52 -8.59 -5.06
C ARG A 30 -6.69 -8.84 -4.10
N ARG A 31 -6.87 -7.92 -3.15
CA ARG A 31 -7.94 -7.97 -2.13
C ARG A 31 -9.20 -7.19 -2.53
N GLY A 32 -9.35 -6.81 -3.80
CA GLY A 32 -10.57 -6.19 -4.32
C GLY A 32 -10.76 -4.73 -3.91
N GLY A 33 -9.74 -4.11 -3.33
CA GLY A 33 -9.72 -2.68 -3.05
C GLY A 33 -9.45 -1.84 -4.30
N ASN A 34 -9.96 -0.61 -4.31
CA ASN A 34 -9.67 0.34 -5.37
C ASN A 34 -8.20 0.78 -5.32
N ALA A 35 -7.42 0.31 -6.29
CA ALA A 35 -6.02 0.63 -6.50
C ALA A 35 -5.69 2.13 -6.40
N VAL A 36 -6.50 2.97 -7.06
CA VAL A 36 -6.26 4.41 -7.14
C VAL A 36 -6.44 5.05 -5.76
N HIS A 37 -7.46 4.62 -5.02
CA HIS A 37 -7.71 5.11 -3.66
C HIS A 37 -6.53 4.80 -2.73
N TRP A 38 -6.07 3.54 -2.69
CA TRP A 38 -4.97 3.13 -1.80
C TRP A 38 -3.61 3.74 -2.20
N GLY A 39 -3.34 3.86 -3.50
CA GLY A 39 -2.16 4.58 -3.99
C GLY A 39 -2.19 6.07 -3.61
N ALA A 40 -3.35 6.73 -3.73
CA ALA A 40 -3.53 8.12 -3.34
C ALA A 40 -3.36 8.33 -1.82
N VAL A 41 -3.95 7.46 -0.99
CA VAL A 41 -3.79 7.52 0.48
C VAL A 41 -2.32 7.38 0.88
N ALA A 42 -1.59 6.44 0.29
CA ALA A 42 -0.16 6.27 0.54
C ALA A 42 0.65 7.50 0.12
N GLY A 43 0.50 7.96 -1.12
CA GLY A 43 1.27 9.05 -1.69
C GLY A 43 0.96 10.42 -1.10
N VAL A 44 -0.32 10.80 -1.05
CA VAL A 44 -0.76 12.10 -0.50
C VAL A 44 -0.45 12.20 0.98
N GLY A 45 -0.72 11.13 1.75
CA GLY A 45 -0.39 11.12 3.18
C GLY A 45 1.09 11.28 3.45
N TYR A 46 1.95 10.64 2.64
CA TYR A 46 3.40 10.81 2.73
C TYR A 46 3.85 12.27 2.46
N ILE A 47 3.31 12.91 1.41
CA ILE A 47 3.62 14.31 1.06
C ILE A 47 3.15 15.27 2.17
N LEU A 48 1.93 15.08 2.68
CA LEU A 48 1.38 15.91 3.74
C LEU A 48 2.17 15.80 5.03
N LEU A 49 2.56 14.57 5.42
CA LEU A 49 3.41 14.36 6.60
C LEU A 49 4.78 15.02 6.43
N ARG A 50 5.38 14.93 5.24
CA ARG A 50 6.65 15.61 4.94
C ARG A 50 6.52 17.13 5.10
N GLY A 51 5.47 17.72 4.51
CA GLY A 51 5.19 19.15 4.62
C GLY A 51 4.93 19.58 6.06
N LEU A 52 4.16 18.80 6.81
CA LEU A 52 3.87 19.06 8.22
C LEU A 52 5.13 19.03 9.10
N ILE A 53 6.00 18.04 8.92
CA ILE A 53 7.26 17.93 9.69
C ILE A 53 8.16 19.14 9.41
N ILE A 54 8.29 19.54 8.15
CA ILE A 54 9.05 20.73 7.77
C ILE A 54 8.45 21.99 8.41
N ALA A 55 7.12 22.17 8.30
CA ALA A 55 6.42 23.30 8.90
C ALA A 55 6.63 23.37 10.42
N LEU A 56 6.49 22.24 11.13
CA LEU A 56 6.68 22.17 12.58
C LEU A 56 8.13 22.48 12.99
N GLY A 57 9.12 22.04 12.20
CA GLY A 57 10.52 22.38 12.43
C GLY A 57 10.78 23.89 12.30
N LEU A 58 10.18 24.52 11.27
CA LEU A 58 10.25 25.98 11.08
C LEU A 58 9.58 26.73 12.24
N PHE A 59 8.40 26.31 12.70
CA PHE A 59 7.68 26.96 13.80
C PHE A 59 8.42 26.88 15.14
N LYS A 60 9.12 25.77 15.42
CA LYS A 60 9.83 25.59 16.69
C LYS A 60 11.18 26.30 16.75
N GLY A 61 11.64 26.93 15.66
CA GLY A 61 12.96 27.56 15.60
C GLY A 61 14.11 26.57 15.78
N THR A 62 13.83 25.27 15.71
CA THR A 62 14.86 24.24 15.71
C THR A 62 15.47 24.27 14.33
N ALA A 63 16.65 24.91 14.22
CA ALA A 63 17.48 24.75 13.05
C ALA A 63 17.59 23.25 12.75
N TYR A 64 17.50 22.89 11.48
CA TYR A 64 17.66 21.53 10.97
C TYR A 64 19.08 21.05 11.31
N GLU A 65 19.33 20.68 12.57
CA GLU A 65 20.57 20.03 12.95
C GLU A 65 20.59 18.65 12.30
N GLU A 66 21.71 18.29 11.69
CA GLU A 66 21.88 17.05 10.91
C GLU A 66 21.74 15.75 11.73
N GLY A 67 21.29 15.82 12.99
CA GLY A 67 21.18 14.71 13.93
C GLY A 67 19.79 14.04 14.03
N PRO A 68 19.36 13.62 15.25
CA PRO A 68 18.27 12.66 15.48
C PRO A 68 16.88 13.05 14.94
N VAL A 69 16.69 14.34 14.60
CA VAL A 69 15.47 14.85 13.93
C VAL A 69 15.25 14.24 12.55
N ASN A 70 16.31 13.90 11.80
CA ASN A 70 16.18 13.23 10.51
C ASN A 70 15.69 11.78 10.65
N PHE A 71 16.12 11.09 11.70
CA PHE A 71 15.65 9.73 12.00
C PHE A 71 14.17 9.73 12.39
N GLY A 72 13.75 10.69 13.22
CA GLY A 72 12.33 10.86 13.59
C GLY A 72 11.44 11.10 12.36
N ARG A 73 11.88 11.93 11.41
CA ARG A 73 11.17 12.16 10.15
C ARG A 73 10.98 10.86 9.35
N LEU A 74 12.07 10.12 9.14
CA LEU A 74 12.04 8.86 8.40
C LEU A 74 11.15 7.82 9.10
N ALA A 75 11.23 7.73 10.43
CA ALA A 75 10.42 6.81 11.22
C ALA A 75 8.92 7.10 11.07
N VAL A 76 8.49 8.37 11.18
CA VAL A 76 7.08 8.75 11.03
C VAL A 76 6.56 8.42 9.64
N GLN A 77 7.34 8.70 8.59
CA GLN A 77 6.95 8.37 7.22
C GLN A 77 6.89 6.86 6.98
N ALA A 78 7.85 6.10 7.50
CA ALA A 78 7.85 4.64 7.42
C ALA A 78 6.65 4.04 8.16
N ILE A 79 6.32 4.56 9.35
CA ILE A 79 5.14 4.14 10.13
C ILE A 79 3.86 4.39 9.34
N TRP A 80 3.74 5.54 8.67
CA TRP A 80 2.58 5.82 7.81
C TRP A 80 2.43 4.79 6.69
N LEU A 81 3.48 4.58 5.91
CA LEU A 81 3.46 3.64 4.79
C LEU A 81 3.19 2.19 5.25
N ALA A 82 3.82 1.78 6.37
CA ALA A 82 3.56 0.48 6.99
C ALA A 82 2.11 0.37 7.47
N GLY A 83 1.56 1.42 8.09
CA GLY A 83 0.17 1.47 8.54
C GLY A 83 -0.83 1.36 7.39
N VAL A 84 -0.57 2.03 6.25
CA VAL A 84 -1.40 1.92 5.04
C VAL A 84 -1.29 0.51 4.45
N ALA A 85 -0.09 -0.06 4.36
CA ALA A 85 0.12 -1.42 3.85
C ALA A 85 -0.59 -2.48 4.71
N LEU A 86 -0.48 -2.37 6.04
CA LEU A 86 -1.17 -3.25 6.98
C LEU A 86 -2.69 -3.08 6.88
N SER A 87 -3.16 -1.84 6.73
CA SER A 87 -4.59 -1.56 6.54
C SER A 87 -5.11 -2.17 5.24
N ALA A 88 -4.41 -2.01 4.12
CA ALA A 88 -4.74 -2.67 2.86
C ALA A 88 -4.75 -4.20 2.99
N ARG A 89 -3.79 -4.76 3.74
CA ARG A 89 -3.74 -6.21 4.02
C ARG A 89 -4.94 -6.66 4.84
N PHE A 90 -5.18 -6.09 6.03
CA PHE A 90 -6.11 -6.65 7.00
C PHE A 90 -7.56 -6.18 6.82
N ILE A 91 -7.79 -4.99 6.28
CA ILE A 91 -9.15 -4.44 6.10
C ILE A 91 -9.79 -4.99 4.84
N LEU A 92 -9.07 -5.00 3.71
CA LEU A 92 -9.64 -5.44 2.43
C LEU A 92 -9.90 -6.95 2.34
N GLY A 93 -9.15 -7.76 3.09
CA GLY A 93 -9.33 -9.22 3.14
C GLY A 93 -10.06 -9.71 4.38
N ARG A 94 -10.71 -8.83 5.15
CA ARG A 94 -11.40 -9.23 6.38
C ARG A 94 -12.64 -10.04 6.00
N GLY A 95 -12.68 -11.31 6.40
CA GLY A 95 -13.79 -12.22 6.10
C GLY A 95 -13.62 -13.08 4.86
N GLN A 96 -12.52 -12.95 4.11
CA GLN A 96 -12.14 -13.95 3.11
C GLN A 96 -11.32 -15.03 3.81
N ALA A 97 -11.91 -16.22 3.95
CA ALA A 97 -11.15 -17.39 4.37
C ALA A 97 -10.02 -17.63 3.36
N ALA A 98 -8.84 -18.01 3.84
CA ALA A 98 -7.79 -18.49 2.95
C ALA A 98 -8.32 -19.78 2.28
N GLY A 99 -8.81 -19.67 1.05
CA GLY A 99 -9.32 -20.79 0.28
C GLY A 99 -8.20 -21.63 -0.30
N GLU A 100 -8.52 -22.48 -1.27
CA GLU A 100 -7.51 -23.05 -2.16
C GLU A 100 -7.20 -22.07 -3.31
N PRO A 101 -5.99 -22.11 -3.90
CA PRO A 101 -5.73 -21.43 -5.16
C PRO A 101 -6.80 -21.82 -6.21
N TRP A 102 -7.29 -20.84 -6.97
CA TRP A 102 -8.42 -21.06 -7.88
C TRP A 102 -8.08 -20.61 -9.31
N PHE A 103 -8.56 -21.37 -10.29
CA PHE A 103 -8.45 -21.01 -11.69
C PHE A 103 -9.59 -20.07 -12.09
N CYS A 104 -9.26 -18.95 -12.74
CA CYS A 104 -10.28 -18.03 -13.20
C CYS A 104 -11.11 -18.65 -14.34
N PRO A 105 -12.45 -18.73 -14.25
CA PRO A 105 -13.28 -19.31 -15.30
C PRO A 105 -13.32 -18.46 -16.59
N GLY A 106 -12.83 -17.21 -16.55
CA GLY A 106 -12.79 -16.33 -17.71
C GLY A 106 -11.53 -16.49 -18.57
N CYS A 107 -10.36 -16.61 -17.94
CA CYS A 107 -9.07 -16.61 -18.64
C CYS A 107 -8.14 -17.76 -18.25
N ASN A 108 -8.60 -18.69 -17.41
CA ASN A 108 -7.88 -19.86 -16.91
C ASN A 108 -6.55 -19.54 -16.20
N THR A 109 -6.36 -18.31 -15.72
CA THR A 109 -5.21 -17.93 -14.90
C THR A 109 -5.38 -18.47 -13.49
N LEU A 110 -4.34 -19.13 -12.95
CA LEU A 110 -4.28 -19.56 -11.55
C LEU A 110 -4.08 -18.34 -10.64
N ASN A 111 -4.96 -18.17 -9.66
CA ASN A 111 -4.88 -17.09 -8.67
C ASN A 111 -4.57 -17.67 -7.29
N THR A 112 -3.98 -16.85 -6.41
CA THR A 112 -3.71 -17.25 -5.03
C THR A 112 -5.00 -17.44 -4.24
N SER A 113 -4.92 -18.21 -3.16
CA SER A 113 -6.05 -18.47 -2.27
C SER A 113 -6.64 -17.22 -1.59
N ASP A 114 -5.88 -16.14 -1.49
CA ASP A 114 -6.33 -14.87 -0.92
C ASP A 114 -6.75 -13.84 -1.98
N ALA A 115 -6.79 -14.24 -3.25
CA ALA A 115 -7.21 -13.38 -4.35
C ALA A 115 -8.74 -13.35 -4.45
N SER A 116 -9.31 -12.18 -4.19
CA SER A 116 -10.74 -11.89 -4.37
C SER A 116 -11.14 -11.72 -5.84
N HIS A 117 -10.18 -11.38 -6.70
CA HIS A 117 -10.36 -11.10 -8.12
C HIS A 117 -9.19 -11.70 -8.89
N CYS A 118 -9.42 -12.07 -10.14
CA CYS A 118 -8.39 -12.60 -11.01
C CYS A 118 -7.34 -11.53 -11.34
N GLU A 119 -6.07 -11.86 -11.20
CA GLU A 119 -4.96 -10.92 -11.46
C GLU A 119 -4.82 -10.55 -12.94
N ALA A 120 -5.25 -11.43 -13.85
CA ALA A 120 -5.11 -11.22 -15.29
C ALA A 120 -6.31 -10.45 -15.90
N CYS A 121 -7.54 -10.83 -15.54
CA CYS A 121 -8.74 -10.26 -16.16
C CYS A 121 -9.63 -9.44 -15.21
N GLY A 122 -9.30 -9.37 -13.91
CA GLY A 122 -10.04 -8.59 -12.92
C GLY A 122 -11.40 -9.17 -12.50
N ARG A 123 -11.81 -10.33 -13.02
CA ARG A 123 -13.10 -10.96 -12.67
C ARG A 123 -13.08 -11.44 -11.21
N GLY A 124 -14.13 -11.16 -10.45
CA GLY A 124 -14.27 -11.61 -9.06
C GLY A 124 -14.29 -13.13 -8.91
N HIS A 125 -13.84 -13.62 -7.76
CA HIS A 125 -13.95 -15.03 -7.37
C HIS A 125 -15.42 -15.35 -7.09
N THR A 126 -16.06 -16.11 -7.98
CA THR A 126 -17.34 -16.75 -7.70
C THR A 126 -17.03 -18.06 -7.00
N GLU A 127 -17.00 -18.04 -5.68
CA GLU A 127 -17.09 -19.29 -4.92
C GLU A 127 -18.41 -19.96 -5.34
N PRO A 128 -18.41 -21.23 -5.77
CA PRO A 128 -19.66 -21.91 -6.05
C PRO A 128 -20.45 -21.84 -4.76
N THR A 129 -21.57 -21.13 -4.79
CA THR A 129 -22.49 -21.09 -3.67
C THR A 129 -22.87 -22.53 -3.44
N ASP A 130 -22.38 -23.14 -2.36
CA ASP A 130 -22.92 -24.38 -1.85
C ASP A 130 -24.38 -24.08 -1.52
N SER A 131 -25.21 -24.21 -2.55
CA SER A 131 -26.65 -24.17 -2.44
C SER A 131 -26.97 -25.27 -1.45
N PRO A 132 -27.53 -24.96 -0.27
CA PRO A 132 -27.77 -25.97 0.74
C PRO A 132 -28.64 -27.03 0.07
N ALA A 133 -28.14 -28.26 0.04
CA ALA A 133 -28.87 -29.41 -0.41
C ALA A 133 -30.23 -29.39 0.31
N GLY A 134 -31.28 -29.04 -0.43
CA GLY A 134 -32.65 -29.17 0.00
C GLY A 134 -32.88 -30.65 0.27
N ARG A 135 -32.78 -31.05 1.54
CA ARG A 135 -33.37 -32.29 2.04
C ARG A 135 -34.85 -32.01 2.28
N GLY A 136 -35.63 -32.20 1.22
CA GLY A 136 -37.05 -32.54 1.30
C GLY A 136 -37.23 -34.04 1.39
#